data_AF-A0A1X7UZ02-F1
#
_entry.id   AF-A0A1X7UZ02-F1
#
_cell.length_a   1.000
_cell.length_b   1.000
_cell.length_c   1.000
_cell.angle_alpha   90.00
_cell.angle_beta   90.00
_cell.angle_gamma   90.00
#
_symmetry.space_group_name_H-M   'P 1'
#
loop_
_entity.id
_entity.type
_entity.pdbx_description
1 polymer ?
#
loop_
_entity_poly.entity_id
_entity_poly.type
_entity_poly.pdbx_seq_one_letter_code
_entity_poly.pdbx_strand_id
1 'polypeptide(L)'
;MYRIFFTICSSVAWIPVPGLRYLYCLCMLYPFLQLEVMSFISRAVKKSIKQLASVFLLCFIFIYIYAVISFAFLNNYFSEERDQFCGSLWQCFITVLHLGLLSTLGAELDIRPSDYPPDFKLYVFRTSYDLIFFIIVTTLGLSIITATLVDRFSEMRQKQASYQFLI
;
A
#
# COMPACT_ATOMS: atom_id res chain seq x y z
N MET A 1 11.23 17.98 -18.96
CA MET A 1 11.55 17.62 -17.55
C MET A 1 12.14 16.21 -17.40
N TYR A 2 11.55 15.16 -17.99
CA TYR A 2 12.05 13.77 -17.87
C TYR A 2 13.47 13.53 -18.43
N ARG A 3 13.85 14.20 -19.53
CA ARG A 3 15.22 14.14 -20.08
C ARG A 3 16.28 14.71 -19.12
N ILE A 4 15.91 15.74 -18.36
CA ILE A 4 16.81 16.39 -17.38
C ILE A 4 17.07 15.44 -16.19
N PHE A 5 16.04 14.71 -15.75
CA PHE A 5 16.17 13.73 -14.68
C PHE A 5 17.07 12.54 -15.08
N PHE A 6 16.95 12.09 -16.34
CA PHE A 6 17.80 11.03 -16.91
C PHE A 6 19.28 11.46 -16.98
N THR A 7 19.55 12.69 -17.45
CA THR A 7 20.93 13.23 -17.48
C THR A 7 21.52 13.40 -16.08
N ILE A 8 20.71 13.79 -15.09
CA ILE A 8 21.14 13.92 -13.70
C ILE A 8 21.50 12.54 -13.12
N CYS A 9 20.63 11.53 -13.23
CA CYS A 9 20.93 10.17 -12.76
C CYS A 9 22.18 9.57 -13.43
N SER A 10 22.37 9.81 -14.73
CA SER A 10 23.57 9.35 -15.45
C SER A 10 24.84 10.06 -14.97
N SER A 11 24.78 11.38 -14.71
CA SER A 11 25.91 12.14 -14.17
C SER A 11 26.26 11.77 -12.72
N VAL A 12 25.23 11.46 -11.91
CA VAL A 12 25.37 11.06 -10.51
C VAL A 12 25.98 9.64 -10.42
N ALA A 13 25.68 8.75 -11.36
CA ALA A 13 26.25 7.40 -11.41
C ALA A 13 27.78 7.35 -11.66
N TRP A 14 28.39 8.45 -12.15
CA TRP A 14 29.84 8.55 -12.33
C TRP A 14 30.57 8.80 -10.99
N ILE A 15 29.87 9.29 -9.96
CA ILE A 15 30.50 9.64 -8.68
C ILE A 15 30.90 8.34 -7.93
N PRO A 16 32.18 8.17 -7.54
CA PRO A 16 32.71 6.91 -7.02
C PRO A 16 32.41 6.76 -5.52
N VAL A 17 31.13 6.67 -5.17
CA VAL A 17 30.66 6.40 -3.80
C VAL A 17 29.95 5.04 -3.73
N PRO A 18 30.16 4.25 -2.65
CA PRO A 18 29.79 2.83 -2.59
C PRO A 18 28.28 2.47 -2.60
N GLY A 19 27.38 3.38 -2.98
CA GLY A 19 25.94 3.12 -3.14
C GLY A 19 25.29 3.72 -4.38
N LEU A 20 25.93 4.68 -5.07
CA LEU A 20 25.30 5.39 -6.21
C LEU A 20 25.27 4.56 -7.51
N ARG A 21 26.08 3.49 -7.63
CA ARG A 21 26.05 2.62 -8.82
C ARG A 21 24.69 1.91 -9.01
N TYR A 22 23.94 1.68 -7.93
CA TYR A 22 22.61 1.08 -7.99
C TYR A 22 21.55 1.99 -8.65
N LEU A 23 21.80 3.30 -8.75
CA LEU A 23 20.91 4.23 -9.47
C LEU A 23 20.83 3.94 -10.98
N TYR A 24 21.74 3.15 -11.55
CA TYR A 24 21.65 2.70 -12.94
C TYR A 24 20.38 1.86 -13.19
N CYS A 25 19.83 1.20 -12.16
CA CYS A 25 18.58 0.43 -12.27
C CYS A 25 17.38 1.32 -12.64
N LEU A 26 17.37 2.59 -12.22
CA LEU A 26 16.35 3.57 -12.59
C LEU A 26 16.39 3.93 -14.09
N CYS A 27 17.56 3.83 -14.74
CA CYS A 27 17.69 4.07 -16.17
C CYS A 27 16.98 2.98 -17.01
N MET A 28 16.87 1.75 -16.51
CA MET A 28 16.12 0.65 -17.16
C MET A 28 14.59 0.86 -17.13
N LEU A 29 14.08 1.58 -16.13
CA LEU A 29 12.65 1.90 -16.03
C LEU A 29 12.22 2.99 -17.04
N TYR A 30 13.17 3.80 -17.52
CA TYR A 30 12.91 4.94 -18.40
C TYR A 30 12.34 4.56 -19.79
N PRO A 31 12.88 3.58 -20.53
CA PRO A 31 12.27 3.11 -21.77
C PRO A 31 10.82 2.63 -21.58
N PHE A 32 10.52 2.03 -20.43
CA PHE A 32 9.19 1.53 -20.10
C PHE A 32 8.17 2.66 -19.90
N LEU A 33 8.61 3.80 -19.39
CA LEU A 33 7.80 5.02 -19.22
C LEU A 33 7.53 5.76 -20.55
N GLN A 34 8.34 5.51 -21.59
CA GLN A 34 8.13 6.10 -22.92
C GLN A 34 7.13 5.31 -23.77
N LEU A 35 6.73 4.10 -23.36
CA LEU A 35 5.62 3.39 -23.99
C LEU A 35 4.33 4.21 -23.83
N GLU A 36 3.66 4.52 -24.94
CA GLU A 36 2.43 5.30 -24.95
C GLU A 36 1.40 4.73 -23.96
N VAL A 37 1.33 3.40 -23.88
CA VAL A 37 0.46 2.63 -22.96
C VAL A 37 0.62 3.05 -21.49
N MET A 38 1.86 3.19 -20.99
CA MET A 38 2.11 3.55 -19.58
C MET A 38 1.77 5.00 -19.29
N SER A 39 1.98 5.89 -20.27
CA SER A 39 1.62 7.30 -20.16
C SER A 39 0.10 7.51 -20.08
N PHE A 40 -0.69 6.69 -20.78
CA PHE A 40 -2.15 6.69 -20.68
C PHE A 40 -2.63 6.27 -19.28
N ILE A 41 -2.06 5.19 -18.72
CA ILE A 41 -2.40 4.71 -17.37
C ILE A 41 -2.08 5.77 -16.33
N SER A 42 -0.86 6.35 -16.36
CA SER A 42 -0.44 7.36 -15.39
C SER A 42 -1.26 8.65 -15.48
N ARG A 43 -1.67 9.07 -16.69
CA ARG A 43 -2.56 10.23 -16.89
C ARG A 43 -3.99 9.93 -16.41
N ALA A 44 -4.50 8.73 -16.62
CA ALA A 44 -5.81 8.30 -16.11
C ALA A 44 -5.84 8.33 -14.58
N VAL A 45 -4.80 7.80 -13.93
CA VAL A 45 -4.64 7.81 -12.45
C VAL A 45 -4.51 9.23 -11.91
N LYS A 46 -3.69 10.10 -12.53
CA LYS A 46 -3.53 11.49 -12.09
C LYS A 46 -4.84 12.27 -12.14
N LYS A 47 -5.73 11.95 -13.09
CA LYS A 47 -7.02 12.63 -13.24
C LYS A 47 -8.02 12.26 -12.14
N SER A 48 -7.94 11.05 -11.60
CA SER A 48 -8.75 10.57 -10.47
C SER A 48 -8.05 10.66 -9.12
N ILE A 49 -6.85 11.26 -9.03
CA ILE A 49 -6.02 11.21 -7.82
C ILE A 49 -6.73 11.77 -6.59
N LYS A 50 -7.63 12.74 -6.75
CA LYS A 50 -8.44 13.29 -5.64
C LYS A 50 -9.39 12.25 -5.04
N GLN A 51 -10.06 11.47 -5.88
CA GLN A 51 -10.96 10.40 -5.44
C GLN A 51 -10.15 9.26 -4.81
N LEU A 52 -9.05 8.87 -5.46
CA LEU A 52 -8.15 7.85 -4.95
C LEU A 52 -7.58 8.22 -3.57
N ALA A 53 -7.16 9.47 -3.40
CA ALA A 53 -6.67 9.98 -2.11
C ALA A 53 -7.75 9.94 -1.02
N SER A 54 -9.01 10.25 -1.35
CA SER A 54 -10.12 10.15 -0.40
C SER A 54 -10.34 8.71 0.08
N VAL A 55 -10.22 7.73 -0.81
CA VAL A 55 -10.39 6.31 -0.48
C VAL A 55 -9.21 5.81 0.36
N PHE A 56 -7.98 6.22 0.00
CA PHE A 56 -6.80 5.89 0.79
C PHE A 56 -6.88 6.48 2.21
N LEU A 57 -7.37 7.72 2.34
CA LEU A 57 -7.59 8.37 3.63
C LEU A 57 -8.64 7.61 4.46
N LEU A 58 -9.75 7.18 3.84
CA LEU A 58 -10.76 6.36 4.51
C LEU A 58 -10.16 5.04 5.03
N CYS A 59 -9.37 4.35 4.19
CA CYS A 59 -8.66 3.12 4.57
C CYS A 59 -7.71 3.35 5.76
N PHE A 60 -6.95 4.45 5.72
CA PHE A 60 -6.03 4.83 6.79
C PHE A 60 -6.76 5.08 8.12
N ILE A 61 -7.93 5.71 8.11
CA ILE A 61 -8.76 5.91 9.32
C ILE A 61 -9.20 4.57 9.91
N PHE A 62 -9.67 3.63 9.09
CA PHE A 62 -10.06 2.30 9.57
C PHE A 62 -8.86 1.59 10.20
N ILE A 63 -7.71 1.55 9.52
CA ILE A 63 -6.48 0.91 10.04
C ILE A 63 -6.06 1.55 11.37
N TYR A 64 -6.19 2.88 11.50
CA TYR A 64 -5.89 3.59 12.73
C TYR A 64 -6.80 3.17 13.89
N ILE A 65 -8.12 3.08 13.66
CA ILE A 65 -9.09 2.60 14.66
C ILE A 65 -8.73 1.18 15.10
N TYR A 66 -8.40 0.30 14.16
CA TYR A 66 -7.97 -1.05 14.46
C TYR A 66 -6.68 -1.06 15.30
N ALA A 67 -5.66 -0.26 14.95
CA ALA A 67 -4.44 -0.16 15.73
C ALA A 67 -4.69 0.31 17.18
N VAL A 68 -5.63 1.24 17.38
CA VAL A 68 -6.04 1.70 18.73
C VAL A 68 -6.71 0.57 19.51
N ILE A 69 -7.60 -0.19 18.89
CA ILE A 69 -8.27 -1.34 19.51
C ILE A 69 -7.23 -2.41 19.87
N SER A 70 -6.30 -2.72 18.95
CA SER A 70 -5.22 -3.66 19.20
C SER A 70 -4.29 -3.23 20.34
N PHE A 71 -3.94 -1.94 20.41
CA PHE A 71 -3.13 -1.41 21.51
C PHE A 71 -3.88 -1.49 22.86
N ALA A 72 -5.16 -1.14 22.89
CA ALA A 72 -5.96 -1.13 24.11
C ALA A 72 -6.20 -2.52 24.70
N PHE A 73 -6.45 -3.53 23.85
CA PHE A 73 -6.76 -4.88 24.31
C PHE A 73 -5.53 -5.81 24.36
N LEU A 74 -4.49 -5.57 23.56
CA LEU A 74 -3.47 -6.59 23.24
C LEU A 74 -2.02 -6.14 23.43
N ASN A 75 -1.76 -4.99 24.08
CA ASN A 75 -0.40 -4.55 24.42
C ASN A 75 0.45 -5.64 25.10
N ASN A 76 -0.18 -6.54 25.86
CA ASN A 76 0.50 -7.59 26.64
C ASN A 76 0.78 -8.89 25.87
N TYR A 77 0.46 -8.97 24.57
CA TYR A 77 0.62 -10.19 23.75
C TYR A 77 1.71 -10.07 22.67
N PHE A 78 2.30 -8.88 22.52
CA PHE A 78 3.38 -8.66 21.57
C PHE A 78 4.71 -8.97 22.25
N SER A 79 5.43 -9.98 21.74
CA SER A 79 6.75 -10.35 22.25
C SER A 79 7.83 -9.59 21.48
N GLU A 80 8.69 -8.91 22.22
CA GLU A 80 9.84 -8.17 21.70
C GLU A 80 10.86 -9.10 20.99
N GLU A 81 10.81 -10.40 21.27
CA GLU A 81 11.68 -11.42 20.67
C GLU A 81 11.41 -11.70 19.18
N ARG A 82 10.28 -11.23 18.63
CA ARG A 82 9.90 -11.46 17.23
C ARG A 82 9.70 -10.19 16.42
N ASP A 83 10.40 -9.13 16.78
CA ASP A 83 10.34 -7.81 16.11
C ASP A 83 8.94 -7.18 16.09
N GLN A 84 8.01 -7.69 16.92
CA GLN A 84 6.66 -7.17 17.04
C GLN A 84 6.61 -6.12 18.16
N PHE A 85 7.06 -4.91 17.84
CA PHE A 85 7.01 -3.79 18.77
C PHE A 85 5.60 -3.15 18.72
N CYS A 86 4.82 -3.29 19.80
CA CYS A 86 3.56 -2.55 20.01
C CYS A 86 3.60 -1.78 21.36
N GLY A 87 4.79 -1.38 21.82
CA GLY A 87 4.96 -0.58 23.04
C GLY A 87 4.46 0.86 22.91
N SER A 88 4.31 1.36 21.69
CA SER A 88 3.70 2.67 21.38
C SER A 88 2.65 2.55 20.27
N LEU A 89 1.66 3.44 20.29
CA LEU A 89 0.60 3.50 19.28
C LEU A 89 1.18 3.62 17.86
N TRP A 90 2.26 4.39 17.70
CA TRP A 90 2.94 4.56 16.41
C TRP A 90 3.59 3.27 15.90
N GLN A 91 4.32 2.56 16.76
CA GLN A 91 4.92 1.27 16.38
C GLN A 91 3.84 0.25 16.04
N CYS A 92 2.78 0.18 16.85
CA CYS A 92 1.67 -0.74 16.60
C CYS A 92 0.96 -0.44 15.27
N PHE A 93 0.77 0.85 14.95
CA PHE A 93 0.21 1.28 13.68
C PHE A 93 1.06 0.83 12.48
N ILE A 94 2.38 1.03 12.54
CA ILE A 94 3.30 0.61 11.46
C ILE A 94 3.35 -0.91 11.33
N THR A 95 3.37 -1.64 12.44
CA THR A 95 3.35 -3.10 12.46
C THR A 95 2.07 -3.63 11.82
N VAL A 96 0.90 -3.12 12.20
CA VAL A 96 -0.39 -3.50 11.56
C VAL A 96 -0.39 -3.18 10.07
N LEU A 97 0.15 -2.02 9.67
CA LEU A 97 0.18 -1.61 8.27
C LEU A 97 1.10 -2.53 7.45
N HIS A 98 2.26 -2.90 7.99
CA HIS A 98 3.18 -3.86 7.39
C HIS A 98 2.54 -5.25 7.29
N LEU A 99 1.94 -5.71 8.39
CA LEU A 99 1.23 -6.99 8.49
C LEU A 99 0.09 -7.10 7.48
N GLY A 100 -0.71 -6.04 7.35
CA GLY A 100 -1.83 -6.02 6.42
C GLY A 100 -1.38 -5.91 4.96
N LEU A 101 -0.41 -5.03 4.66
CA LEU A 101 -0.11 -4.67 3.28
C LEU A 101 0.95 -5.58 2.62
N LEU A 102 1.91 -6.10 3.38
CA LEU A 102 3.06 -6.85 2.85
C LEU A 102 3.01 -8.35 3.16
N SER A 103 2.53 -8.76 4.33
CA SER A 103 2.44 -10.17 4.72
C SER A 103 1.00 -10.67 4.58
N THR A 104 0.67 -11.21 3.42
CA THR A 104 -0.60 -11.90 3.22
C THR A 104 -0.75 -13.07 4.21
N LEU A 105 -1.55 -12.87 5.28
CA LEU A 105 -2.26 -13.80 6.19
C LEU A 105 -1.59 -15.12 6.68
N GLY A 106 -0.36 -15.44 6.31
CA GLY A 106 0.21 -16.79 6.45
C GLY A 106 1.52 -16.90 7.23
N ALA A 107 2.24 -15.80 7.46
CA ALA A 107 3.59 -15.85 8.03
C ALA A 107 3.68 -15.49 9.53
N GLU A 108 2.66 -14.86 10.11
CA GLU A 108 2.78 -14.21 11.44
C GLU A 108 1.76 -14.64 12.49
N LEU A 109 0.96 -15.67 12.19
CA LEU A 109 -0.01 -16.22 13.14
C LEU A 109 0.61 -17.01 14.29
N ASP A 110 1.93 -17.14 14.38
CA ASP A 110 2.56 -17.66 15.60
C ASP A 110 2.68 -16.55 16.66
N ILE A 111 1.60 -15.84 16.98
CA ILE A 111 1.56 -14.88 18.09
C ILE A 111 1.44 -15.68 19.39
N ARG A 112 2.51 -16.39 19.76
CA ARG A 112 2.56 -17.12 21.04
C ARG A 112 2.43 -16.15 22.21
N PRO A 113 1.47 -16.34 23.14
CA PRO A 113 1.49 -15.65 24.42
C PRO A 113 2.74 -16.09 25.19
N SER A 114 3.60 -15.13 25.54
CA SER A 114 4.81 -15.36 26.33
C SER A 114 4.47 -15.71 27.78
N ASP A 115 3.43 -15.10 28.37
CA ASP A 115 3.30 -15.04 29.84
C ASP A 115 1.90 -15.28 30.43
N TYR A 116 0.88 -15.67 29.66
CA TYR A 116 -0.48 -15.94 30.18
C TYR A 116 -0.99 -17.34 29.83
N PRO A 117 -1.79 -17.99 30.70
CA PRO A 117 -2.43 -19.27 30.37
C PRO A 117 -3.19 -19.14 29.04
N PRO A 118 -3.05 -20.11 28.12
CA PRO A 118 -3.58 -20.00 26.78
C PRO A 118 -5.10 -20.13 26.79
N ASP A 119 -5.80 -19.00 26.92
CA ASP A 119 -7.24 -18.92 26.67
C ASP A 119 -7.50 -18.97 25.16
N PHE A 120 -7.61 -20.18 24.64
CA PHE A 120 -7.88 -20.46 23.22
C PHE A 120 -9.09 -19.68 22.67
N LYS A 121 -10.10 -19.42 23.53
CA LYS A 121 -11.28 -18.63 23.17
C LYS A 121 -10.95 -17.18 22.80
N LEU A 122 -10.05 -16.54 23.55
CA LEU A 122 -9.66 -15.15 23.32
C LEU A 122 -8.78 -15.03 22.07
N TYR A 123 -7.91 -16.03 21.86
CA TYR A 123 -7.11 -16.15 20.63
C TYR A 123 -7.96 -16.30 19.37
N VAL A 124 -8.96 -17.18 19.37
CA VAL A 124 -9.87 -17.37 18.23
C VAL A 124 -10.72 -16.13 17.98
N PHE A 125 -11.22 -15.49 19.04
CA PHE A 125 -12.01 -14.27 18.92
C PHE A 125 -11.19 -13.12 18.30
N ARG A 126 -9.94 -12.93 18.76
CA ARG A 126 -9.00 -11.97 18.18
C ARG A 126 -8.75 -12.26 16.70
N THR A 127 -8.32 -13.49 16.39
CA THR A 127 -7.94 -13.88 15.03
C THR A 127 -9.11 -13.69 14.07
N SER A 128 -10.33 -14.05 14.48
CA SER A 128 -11.53 -13.85 13.66
C SER A 128 -11.86 -12.37 13.46
N TYR A 129 -11.73 -11.53 14.49
CA TYR A 129 -11.92 -10.09 14.38
C TYR A 129 -10.93 -9.44 13.40
N ASP A 130 -9.63 -9.76 13.55
CA ASP A 130 -8.55 -9.24 12.71
C ASP A 130 -8.74 -9.65 11.24
N LEU A 131 -9.11 -10.91 10.99
CA LEU A 131 -9.41 -11.43 9.65
C LEU A 131 -10.60 -10.73 8.99
N ILE A 132 -11.71 -10.56 9.72
CA ILE A 132 -12.91 -9.91 9.20
C ILE A 132 -12.60 -8.46 8.82
N PHE A 133 -11.90 -7.75 9.70
CA PHE A 133 -11.51 -6.37 9.45
C PHE A 133 -10.59 -6.24 8.22
N PHE A 134 -9.59 -7.13 8.10
CA PHE A 134 -8.68 -7.15 6.96
C PHE A 134 -9.40 -7.41 5.63
N ILE A 135 -10.34 -8.35 5.61
CA ILE A 135 -11.17 -8.65 4.44
C ILE A 135 -11.99 -7.41 4.06
N ILE A 136 -12.63 -6.74 5.01
CA ILE A 136 -13.43 -5.54 4.75
C ILE A 136 -12.56 -4.43 4.14
N VAL A 137 -11.42 -4.11 4.76
CA VAL A 137 -10.53 -3.04 4.29
C VAL A 137 -9.97 -3.35 2.89
N THR A 138 -9.53 -4.58 2.66
CA THR A 138 -8.94 -5.00 1.37
C THR A 138 -9.99 -5.08 0.27
N THR A 139 -11.17 -5.64 0.55
CA THR A 139 -12.29 -5.71 -0.39
C THR A 139 -12.78 -4.30 -0.73
N LEU A 140 -12.93 -3.40 0.23
CA LEU A 140 -13.31 -2.01 -0.06
C LEU A 140 -12.22 -1.27 -0.83
N GLY A 141 -10.97 -1.33 -0.36
CA GLY A 141 -9.85 -0.61 -0.97
C GLY A 141 -9.59 -1.04 -2.41
N LEU A 142 -9.31 -2.33 -2.64
CA LEU A 142 -8.94 -2.82 -3.97
C LEU A 142 -10.11 -2.74 -4.96
N SER A 143 -11.35 -3.01 -4.52
CA SER A 143 -12.53 -2.91 -5.40
C SER A 143 -12.81 -1.47 -5.82
N ILE A 144 -12.65 -0.49 -4.92
CA ILE A 144 -12.88 0.93 -5.25
C ILE A 144 -11.76 1.46 -6.17
N ILE A 145 -10.50 1.06 -5.94
CA ILE A 145 -9.37 1.48 -6.79
C ILE A 145 -9.55 0.97 -8.21
N THR A 146 -9.87 -0.32 -8.37
CA THR A 146 -10.09 -0.93 -9.68
C THR A 146 -11.32 -0.36 -10.37
N ALA A 147 -12.42 -0.14 -9.65
CA ALA A 147 -13.61 0.53 -10.19
C ALA A 147 -13.29 1.95 -10.70
N THR A 148 -12.62 2.77 -9.89
CA THR A 148 -12.23 4.13 -10.28
C THR A 148 -11.33 4.14 -11.51
N LEU A 149 -10.38 3.19 -11.60
CA LEU A 149 -9.49 3.07 -12.75
C LEU A 149 -10.26 2.69 -14.02
N VAL A 150 -11.19 1.73 -13.94
CA VAL A 150 -12.08 1.32 -15.05
C VAL A 150 -12.97 2.48 -15.50
N ASP A 151 -13.53 3.26 -14.57
CA ASP A 151 -14.34 4.44 -14.88
C ASP A 151 -13.53 5.48 -15.65
N ARG A 152 -12.26 5.71 -15.27
CA ARG A 152 -11.39 6.65 -16.00
C ARG A 152 -10.99 6.16 -17.37
N PHE A 153 -10.75 4.85 -17.54
CA PHE A 153 -10.52 4.30 -18.87
C PHE A 153 -11.76 4.42 -19.76
N SER A 154 -12.96 4.25 -19.18
CA SER A 154 -14.23 4.43 -19.89
C SER A 154 -14.44 5.88 -20.32
N GLU A 155 -14.16 6.85 -19.45
CA GLU A 155 -14.24 8.29 -19.76
C GLU A 155 -13.27 8.70 -20.89
N MET A 156 -12.07 8.11 -20.93
CA MET A 156 -11.09 8.37 -21.99
C MET A 156 -11.56 7.84 -23.35
N ARG A 157 -12.18 6.65 -23.39
CA ARG A 157 -12.75 6.09 -24.63
C ARG A 157 -13.91 6.92 -25.15
N GLN A 158 -14.80 7.39 -24.27
CA GLN A 158 -15.94 8.22 -24.66
C GLN A 158 -15.50 9.54 -25.32
N LYS A 159 -14.48 10.22 -24.77
CA LYS A 159 -13.96 11.47 -25.35
C LYS A 159 -13.38 11.28 -26.76
N GLN A 160 -12.75 10.15 -27.00
CA GLN A 160 -12.22 9.82 -28.32
C GLN A 160 -13.33 9.52 -29.33
N ALA A 161 -14.40 8.83 -28.91
CA ALA A 161 -15.56 8.57 -29.74
C ALA A 161 -16.34 9.86 -30.10
N SER A 162 -16.47 10.82 -29.18
CA SER A 162 -17.17 12.09 -29.44
C SER A 162 -16.43 13.00 -30.43
N TYR A 163 -15.10 13.01 -30.43
CA TYR A 163 -14.31 13.81 -31.38
C TYR A 163 -14.47 13.32 -32.83
N GLN A 164 -14.70 12.03 -33.03
CA GLN A 164 -14.92 11.44 -34.35
C GLN A 164 -16.28 11.82 -34.97
N PHE A 165 -17.24 12.30 -34.17
CA PHE A 165 -18.54 12.79 -34.65
C PHE A 165 -18.53 14.27 -35.05
N LEU A 166 -17.47 15.00 -34.70
CA LEU A 166 -17.29 16.45 -34.96
C LEU A 166 -16.41 16.73 -36.19
N ILE A 167 -16.01 15.69 -36.92
CA ILE A 167 -15.25 15.72 -38.19
C ILE A 167 -16.11 14.99 -39.22
#